data_AF-C9S5C3-F1
#
_entry.id   AF-C9S5C3-F1
#
_cell.length_a   1.000
_cell.length_b   1.000
_cell.length_c   1.000
_cell.angle_alpha   90.00
_cell.angle_beta   90.00
_cell.angle_gamma   90.00
#
_symmetry.space_group_name_H-M   'P 1'
#
loop_
_entity.id
_entity.type
_entity.pdbx_description
1 polymer ?
#
loop_
_entity_poly.entity_id
_entity_poly.type
_entity_poly.pdbx_seq_one_letter_code
_entity_poly.pdbx_strand_id
1 'polypeptide(L)'
;MAELPSWFLLFTYLEIAYQLPMVFWMLRVFEDHTKGTTPGFELACVIYGVEVALTTLTCVFDVPYWDRAVYTTSEKANFMFLIYGPWVLIPSILAYDMGHRLLARAKTADQTKAIQTKKNE
;
A
#
# COMPACT_ATOMS: atom_id res chain seq x y z
N MET A 1 24.90 4.88 21.84
CA MET A 1 23.47 4.78 21.47
C MET A 1 23.44 4.42 20.00
N ALA A 2 22.66 3.42 19.59
CA ALA A 2 22.56 3.09 18.17
C ALA A 2 21.92 4.28 17.43
N GLU A 3 22.62 4.82 16.45
CA GLU A 3 22.10 5.87 15.56
C GLU A 3 20.95 5.26 14.75
N LEU A 4 19.80 5.92 14.73
CA LEU A 4 18.67 5.46 13.91
C LEU A 4 18.98 5.69 12.42
N PRO A 5 18.54 4.78 11.53
CA PRO A 5 18.63 5.02 10.10
C PRO A 5 17.90 6.31 9.72
N SER A 6 18.46 7.09 8.79
CA SER A 6 17.92 8.40 8.39
C SER A 6 16.47 8.35 7.89
N TRP A 7 16.07 7.21 7.32
CA TRP A 7 14.72 6.98 6.82
C TRP A 7 13.70 6.64 7.91
N PHE A 8 14.13 6.19 9.09
CA PHE A 8 13.24 5.68 10.13
C PHE A 8 12.25 6.75 10.60
N LEU A 9 12.76 7.93 10.94
CA LEU A 9 11.94 9.04 11.41
C LEU A 9 10.94 9.52 10.34
N LEU A 10 11.39 9.56 9.07
CA LEU A 10 10.52 9.93 7.96
C LEU A 10 9.35 8.95 7.82
N PHE A 11 9.62 7.63 7.87
CA PHE A 11 8.58 6.62 7.77
C PHE A 11 7.64 6.64 8.97
N THR A 12 8.13 6.91 10.18
CA THR A 12 7.27 7.14 11.35
C THR A 12 6.31 8.32 11.14
N TYR A 13 6.80 9.43 10.56
CA TYR A 13 5.92 10.56 10.25
C TYR A 13 4.89 10.23 9.17
N LEU A 14 5.28 9.51 8.12
CA LEU A 14 4.33 9.05 7.10
C LEU A 14 3.29 8.10 7.68
N GLU A 15 3.70 7.20 8.58
CA GLU A 15 2.80 6.27 9.24
C GLU A 15 1.74 7.01 10.07
N ILE A 16 2.16 7.96 10.90
CA ILE A 16 1.26 8.72 11.78
C ILE A 16 0.39 9.70 10.99
N ALA A 17 0.96 10.41 10.02
CA ALA A 17 0.26 11.48 9.31
C ALA A 17 -0.64 10.96 8.18
N TYR A 18 -0.32 9.80 7.59
CA TYR A 18 -1.01 9.27 6.43
C TYR A 18 -1.48 7.83 6.61
N GLN A 19 -0.59 6.86 6.85
CA GLN A 19 -0.96 5.43 6.81
C GLN A 19 -2.02 5.07 7.86
N LEU A 20 -1.83 5.50 9.11
CA LEU A 20 -2.76 5.22 10.21
C LEU A 20 -4.14 5.87 9.97
N PRO A 21 -4.26 7.20 9.73
CA PRO A 21 -5.54 7.80 9.38
C PRO A 21 -6.23 7.12 8.19
N MET A 22 -5.46 6.76 7.16
CA MET A 22 -5.98 6.09 5.97
C MET A 22 -6.52 4.71 6.29
N VAL A 23 -5.83 3.91 7.10
CA VAL A 23 -6.31 2.57 7.44
C VAL A 23 -7.62 2.63 8.23
N PHE A 24 -7.78 3.58 9.15
CA PHE A 24 -9.03 3.76 9.90
C PHE A 24 -10.19 4.14 8.97
N TRP A 25 -9.95 5.03 8.02
CA TRP A 25 -10.96 5.38 7.02
C TRP A 25 -11.30 4.19 6.11
N MET A 26 -10.29 3.45 5.65
CA MET A 26 -10.47 2.28 4.79
C MET A 26 -11.27 1.17 5.48
N LEU A 27 -10.99 0.89 6.75
CA LEU A 27 -11.75 -0.09 7.54
C LEU A 27 -13.23 0.28 7.61
N ARG A 28 -13.55 1.56 7.84
CA ARG A 28 -14.94 2.05 7.84
C ARG A 28 -15.63 1.87 6.49
N VAL A 29 -14.91 2.05 5.38
CA VAL A 29 -15.48 1.84 4.04
C VAL A 29 -15.68 0.35 3.76
N PHE A 30 -14.73 -0.50 4.14
CA PHE A 30 -14.82 -1.96 3.94
C PHE A 30 -15.88 -2.63 4.81
N GLU A 31 -16.24 -2.05 5.96
CA GLU A 31 -17.30 -2.55 6.84
C GLU A 31 -18.69 -2.54 6.16
N ASP A 32 -18.92 -1.61 5.23
CA ASP A 32 -20.17 -1.54 4.47
C ASP A 32 -20.17 -2.54 3.30
N HIS A 33 -20.43 -3.82 3.61
CA HIS A 33 -20.49 -4.90 2.62
C HIS A 33 -21.59 -4.75 1.56
N THR A 34 -22.49 -3.78 1.72
CA THR A 34 -23.59 -3.56 0.76
C THR A 34 -23.21 -2.61 -0.37
N LYS A 35 -22.17 -1.79 -0.18
CA LYS A 35 -21.71 -0.82 -1.17
C LYS A 35 -20.45 -1.30 -1.87
N GLY A 36 -20.48 -1.30 -3.20
CA GLY A 36 -19.28 -1.51 -3.99
C GLY A 36 -18.25 -0.39 -3.80
N THR A 37 -17.03 -0.62 -4.27
CA THR A 37 -15.95 0.38 -4.25
C THR A 37 -16.24 1.56 -5.18
N THR A 38 -15.75 2.74 -4.83
CA THR A 38 -15.83 3.95 -5.67
C THR A 38 -14.46 4.23 -6.32
N PRO A 39 -14.39 4.94 -7.47
CA PRO A 39 -13.11 5.25 -8.12
C PRO A 39 -12.12 6.00 -7.21
N GLY A 40 -12.62 6.94 -6.40
CA GLY A 40 -11.79 7.69 -5.45
C GLY A 40 -11.23 6.80 -4.33
N PHE A 41 -12.03 5.87 -3.83
CA PHE A 41 -11.59 4.88 -2.85
C PHE A 41 -10.55 3.92 -3.43
N GLU A 42 -10.80 3.40 -4.64
CA GLU A 42 -9.87 2.51 -5.34
C GLU A 42 -8.50 3.19 -5.53
N LEU A 43 -8.48 4.44 -5.98
CA LEU A 43 -7.25 5.22 -6.12
C LEU A 43 -6.53 5.41 -4.77
N ALA A 44 -7.27 5.75 -3.72
CA ALA A 44 -6.70 5.92 -2.39
C ALA A 44 -6.05 4.63 -1.87
N CYS A 45 -6.68 3.47 -2.07
CA CYS A 45 -6.13 2.17 -1.74
C CYS A 45 -4.86 1.83 -2.54
N VAL A 46 -4.77 2.25 -3.81
CA VAL A 46 -3.55 2.08 -4.63
C VAL A 46 -2.40 2.88 -4.04
N ILE A 47 -2.63 4.17 -3.74
CA ILE A 47 -1.59 5.05 -3.19
C ILE A 47 -1.12 4.51 -1.83
N TYR A 48 -2.07 4.20 -0.94
CA TYR A 48 -1.79 3.59 0.36
C TYR A 48 -1.00 2.29 0.23
N GLY A 49 -1.45 1.36 -0.63
CA GLY A 49 -0.83 0.05 -0.75
C GLY A 49 0.60 0.12 -1.28
N VAL A 50 0.86 0.98 -2.26
CA VAL A 50 2.22 1.21 -2.80
C VAL A 50 3.12 1.86 -1.75
N GLU A 51 2.63 2.87 -1.04
CA GLU A 51 3.42 3.61 -0.07
C GLU A 51 3.82 2.73 1.14
N VAL A 52 2.87 1.97 1.72
CA VAL A 52 3.17 0.99 2.78
C VAL A 52 4.12 -0.10 2.30
N ALA A 53 3.92 -0.62 1.09
CA ALA A 53 4.80 -1.65 0.55
C ALA A 53 6.24 -1.15 0.36
N LEU A 54 6.42 0.09 -0.11
CA LEU A 54 7.75 0.68 -0.33
C LEU A 54 8.48 1.03 0.97
N THR A 55 7.79 1.62 1.95
CA THR A 55 8.40 1.92 3.25
C THR A 55 8.81 0.63 3.94
N THR A 56 7.94 -0.39 3.94
CA THR A 56 8.23 -1.70 4.52
C THR A 56 9.32 -2.45 3.76
N LEU A 57 9.33 -2.38 2.42
CA LEU A 57 10.38 -3.01 1.61
C LEU A 57 11.75 -2.41 1.92
N THR A 58 11.82 -1.12 2.23
CA THR A 58 13.05 -0.47 2.69
C THR A 58 13.52 -1.08 4.01
N CYS A 59 12.60 -1.33 4.97
CA CYS A 59 12.92 -2.04 6.20
C CYS A 59 13.43 -3.47 5.92
N VAL A 60 12.77 -4.22 5.03
CA VAL A 60 13.21 -5.58 4.62
C VAL A 60 14.62 -5.55 4.05
N PHE A 61 14.90 -4.56 3.20
CA PHE A 61 16.21 -4.41 2.56
C PHE A 61 17.30 -4.01 3.56
N ASP A 62 16.97 -3.30 4.64
CA ASP A 62 17.91 -2.87 5.66
C ASP A 62 18.32 -4.02 6.62
N VAL A 63 17.42 -4.96 6.91
CA VAL A 63 17.64 -6.06 7.88
C VAL A 63 18.95 -6.87 7.66
N PRO A 64 19.31 -7.27 6.41
CA PRO A 64 20.57 -7.96 6.17
C PRO A 64 21.80 -7.21 6.66
N TYR A 65 21.78 -5.87 6.61
CA TYR A 65 22.89 -4.99 6.97
C TYR A 65 23.02 -4.71 8.47
N TRP A 66 22.05 -5.12 9.28
CA TRP A 66 22.13 -4.97 10.73
C TRP A 66 23.34 -5.68 11.34
N ASP A 67 23.85 -5.18 12.46
CA ASP A 67 25.01 -5.78 13.12
C ASP A 67 24.69 -7.21 13.59
N ARG A 68 25.55 -8.16 13.25
CA ARG A 68 25.44 -9.57 13.67
C ARG A 68 25.72 -9.75 15.16
N ALA A 69 26.45 -8.83 15.78
CA ALA A 69 26.68 -8.84 17.22
C ALA A 69 25.40 -8.56 18.02
N VAL A 70 24.41 -7.90 17.38
CA VAL A 70 23.12 -7.57 17.97
C VAL A 70 22.02 -8.53 17.51
N TYR A 71 22.02 -8.92 16.23
CA TYR A 71 20.97 -9.76 15.64
C TYR A 71 21.54 -11.02 14.98
N THR A 72 21.09 -12.18 15.44
CA THR A 72 21.38 -13.48 14.83
C THR A 72 20.70 -13.64 13.45
N THR A 73 21.19 -14.58 12.65
CA THR A 73 20.61 -14.88 11.33
C THR A 73 19.13 -15.30 11.42
N SER A 74 18.74 -16.05 12.45
CA SER A 74 17.34 -16.45 12.66
C SER A 74 16.45 -15.26 13.02
N GLU A 75 16.93 -14.33 13.83
CA GLU A 75 16.17 -13.12 14.17
C GLU A 75 15.97 -12.25 12.95
N LYS A 76 17.01 -12.06 12.13
CA LYS A 76 16.91 -11.34 10.85
C LYS A 76 15.88 -11.98 9.91
N ALA A 77 15.88 -13.31 9.79
CA ALA A 77 14.88 -14.02 8.99
C ALA A 77 13.46 -13.81 9.54
N ASN A 78 13.27 -13.83 10.86
CA ASN A 78 11.97 -13.55 11.47
C ASN A 78 11.49 -12.12 11.16
N PHE A 79 12.36 -11.11 11.26
CA PHE A 79 12.00 -9.74 10.89
C PHE A 79 11.59 -9.64 9.42
N MET A 80 12.38 -10.22 8.51
CA MET A 80 12.11 -10.14 7.07
C MET A 80 10.82 -10.86 6.67
N PHE A 81 10.59 -12.08 7.16
CA PHE A 81 9.53 -12.94 6.62
C PHE A 81 8.26 -12.97 7.46
N LEU A 82 8.35 -12.86 8.79
CA LEU A 82 7.17 -12.94 9.65
C LEU A 82 6.59 -11.56 9.96
N ILE A 83 7.47 -10.57 10.18
CA ILE A 83 7.04 -9.22 10.52
C ILE A 83 6.83 -8.42 9.24
N TYR A 84 7.89 -8.13 8.50
CA TYR A 84 7.81 -7.20 7.36
C TYR A 84 7.21 -7.83 6.09
N GLY A 85 7.42 -9.13 5.86
CA GLY A 85 6.93 -9.84 4.67
C GLY A 85 5.44 -9.64 4.40
N PRO A 86 4.54 -9.91 5.37
CA PRO A 86 3.11 -9.68 5.22
C PRO A 86 2.76 -8.21 4.92
N TRP A 87 3.47 -7.26 5.54
CA TRP A 87 3.28 -5.82 5.33
C TRP A 87 3.80 -5.31 3.98
N VAL A 88 4.61 -6.09 3.25
CA VAL A 88 4.89 -5.82 1.83
C VAL A 88 3.83 -6.48 0.94
N LEU A 89 3.52 -7.75 1.20
CA LEU A 89 2.67 -8.55 0.32
C LEU A 89 1.21 -8.10 0.32
N ILE A 90 0.60 -7.94 1.50
CA ILE A 90 -0.83 -7.61 1.61
C ILE A 90 -1.13 -6.24 0.97
N PRO A 91 -0.37 -5.17 1.25
CA PRO A 91 -0.62 -3.87 0.63
C PRO A 91 -0.34 -3.86 -0.88
N SER A 92 0.64 -4.64 -1.34
CA SER A 92 0.90 -4.81 -2.78
C SER A 92 -0.27 -5.48 -3.50
N ILE A 93 -0.85 -6.53 -2.92
CA ILE A 93 -2.04 -7.21 -3.47
C ILE A 93 -3.24 -6.28 -3.48
N LEU A 94 -3.44 -5.51 -2.40
CA LEU A 94 -4.50 -4.50 -2.32
C LEU A 94 -4.37 -3.45 -3.42
N ALA A 95 -3.16 -2.88 -3.60
CA ALA A 95 -2.91 -1.90 -4.66
C ALA A 95 -3.15 -2.51 -6.05
N TYR A 96 -2.76 -3.76 -6.26
CA TYR A 96 -2.99 -4.45 -7.52
C TYR A 96 -4.48 -4.65 -7.83
N ASP A 97 -5.28 -5.19 -6.88
CA ASP A 97 -6.73 -5.40 -7.06
C ASP A 97 -7.47 -4.08 -7.32
N MET A 98 -7.21 -3.07 -6.48
CA MET A 98 -7.87 -1.76 -6.59
C MET A 98 -7.47 -1.02 -7.86
N GLY A 99 -6.19 -1.12 -8.26
CA GLY A 99 -5.70 -0.56 -9.53
C GLY A 99 -6.36 -1.23 -10.74
N HIS A 100 -6.55 -2.55 -10.70
CA HIS A 100 -7.23 -3.28 -11.76
C HIS A 100 -8.69 -2.84 -11.92
N ARG A 101 -9.40 -2.68 -10.80
CA ARG A 101 -10.79 -2.17 -10.78
C ARG A 101 -10.88 -0.75 -11.34
N LEU A 102 -9.96 0.13 -10.93
CA LEU A 102 -9.92 1.51 -11.38
C LEU A 102 -9.68 1.59 -12.91
N LEU A 103 -8.74 0.80 -13.42
CA LEU A 103 -8.46 0.71 -14.85
C LEU A 103 -9.66 0.16 -15.65
N ALA A 104 -10.37 -0.82 -15.11
CA ALA A 104 -11.58 -1.34 -15.76
C ALA A 104 -12.65 -0.25 -15.90
N ARG A 105 -12.86 0.56 -14.85
CA ARG A 105 -13.80 1.69 -14.89
C ARG A 105 -13.38 2.77 -15.88
N ALA A 106 -12.09 3.10 -15.94
CA ALA A 106 -11.57 4.07 -16.90
C ALA A 106 -11.86 3.62 -18.35
N LYS A 107 -11.61 2.34 -18.66
CA LYS A 107 -11.92 1.76 -19.98
C LYS A 107 -13.41 1.86 -20.32
N THR A 108 -14.31 1.55 -19.37
CA THR A 108 -15.76 1.67 -19.58
C THR A 108 -16.19 3.12 -19.81
N ALA A 109 -15.59 4.07 -19.10
CA ALA A 109 -15.87 5.49 -19.28
C ALA A 109 -15.45 5.98 -20.68
N ASP A 110 -14.27 5.58 -21.15
CA ASP A 110 -13.78 5.95 -22.48
C ASP A 110 -14.66 5.37 -23.60
N GLN A 111 -15.09 4.11 -23.46
CA GLN A 111 -16.04 3.49 -24.39
C GLN A 111 -17.37 4.23 -24.45
N THR A 112 -17.91 4.61 -23.28
CA THR A 112 -19.18 5.33 -23.18
C THR A 112 -19.10 6.69 -23.86
N LYS A 113 -18.00 7.43 -23.65
CA LYS A 113 -17.75 8.70 -24.33
C LYS A 113 -17.67 8.52 -25.84
N ALA A 114 -16.94 7.51 -26.33
CA ALA A 114 -16.82 7.25 -27.76
C ALA A 114 -18.17 6.93 -28.43
N ILE A 115 -19.07 6.20 -27.75
CA ILE A 115 -20.42 5.91 -28.25
C ILE A 115 -21.27 7.19 -28.29
N GLN A 116 -21.18 8.05 -27.28
CA GLN A 116 -21.92 9.32 -27.24
C GLN A 116 -21.47 10.27 -28.35
N THR A 117 -20.17 10.39 -28.61
CA THR A 117 -19.66 11.21 -29.72
C THR A 117 -20.24 10.76 -31.05
N LYS A 118 -20.21 9.45 -31.34
CA LYS A 118 -20.78 8.88 -32.58
C LYS A 118 -22.29 9.06 -32.73
N LYS A 119 -23.03 9.26 -31.63
CA LYS A 119 -24.49 9.49 -31.66
C LYS A 119 -24.82 10.96 -31.99
N ASN A 120 -23.88 11.87 -31.75
CA ASN A 120 -24.06 13.31 -31.94
C ASN A 120 -23.52 13.81 -33.30
N GLU A 121 -22.86 12.94 -34.07
CA GLU A 121 -22.46 13.12 -35.47
C GLU A 121 -23.56 12.62 -36.42
#